data_AF-A0A368N8E3-F1
#
_entry.id   AF-A0A368N8E3-F1
#
_cell.length_a   1.000
_cell.length_b   1.000
_cell.length_c   1.000
_cell.angle_alpha   90.00
_cell.angle_beta   90.00
_cell.angle_gamma   90.00
#
_symmetry.space_group_name_H-M   'P 1'
#
loop_
_entity.id
_entity.type
_entity.pdbx_description
1 polymer ?
#
loop_
_entity_poly.entity_id
_entity_poly.type
_entity_poly.pdbx_seq_one_letter_code
_entity_poly.pdbx_strand_id
1 'polypeptide(L)'
;MSNRSREADTTDHRSDSAGRTDGKLLAPDTRTALRALADRIDERAGALPIGPARHHARRAAVAARGVADEDAQLGARRVAVGELVTELRTAADEAAATRSQYDLLQLLYEDALPLTREASADIYG
;
A
#
# COMPACT_ATOMS: atom_id res chain seq x y z
N MET A 1 -43.55 34.57 -11.63
CA MET A 1 -43.66 34.06 -13.02
C MET A 1 -42.32 34.42 -13.69
N SER A 2 -41.35 33.51 -13.69
CA SER A 2 -40.84 32.79 -14.88
C SER A 2 -40.15 33.71 -15.92
N ASN A 3 -38.93 33.50 -16.41
CA ASN A 3 -37.97 32.39 -16.34
C ASN A 3 -36.56 32.96 -16.57
N ARG A 4 -35.58 32.56 -15.75
CA ARG A 4 -34.14 32.75 -16.03
C ARG A 4 -33.67 31.52 -16.79
N SER A 5 -33.54 31.62 -18.11
CA SER A 5 -32.95 30.55 -18.93
C SER A 5 -31.49 30.36 -18.51
N ARG A 6 -31.20 29.22 -17.87
CA ARG A 6 -29.83 28.71 -17.71
C ARG A 6 -29.46 28.05 -19.02
N GLU A 7 -28.53 28.64 -19.76
CA GLU A 7 -27.77 27.92 -20.77
C GLU A 7 -27.08 26.74 -20.09
N ALA A 8 -27.37 25.54 -20.59
CA ALA A 8 -26.72 24.34 -20.13
C ALA A 8 -25.27 24.38 -20.61
N ASP A 9 -24.34 24.54 -19.68
CA ASP A 9 -22.93 24.27 -19.85
C ASP A 9 -22.77 22.76 -20.10
N THR A 10 -22.90 22.36 -21.35
CA THR A 10 -22.51 21.03 -21.81
C THR A 10 -21.03 21.07 -22.15
N THR A 11 -20.20 21.16 -21.11
CA THR A 11 -18.80 20.76 -21.24
C THR A 11 -18.80 19.25 -21.48
N ASP A 12 -18.73 18.90 -22.76
CA ASP A 12 -18.59 17.55 -23.28
C ASP A 12 -17.28 16.97 -22.73
N HIS A 13 -17.35 16.33 -21.56
CA HIS A 13 -16.29 15.45 -21.06
C HIS A 13 -16.29 14.19 -21.90
N ARG A 14 -15.86 14.38 -23.15
CA ARG A 14 -15.31 13.34 -24.01
C ARG A 14 -14.09 12.80 -23.25
N SER A 15 -14.34 11.85 -22.37
CA SER A 15 -13.31 10.96 -21.83
C SER A 15 -12.85 10.10 -22.98
N ASP A 16 -12.01 10.67 -23.83
CA ASP A 16 -11.01 9.91 -24.57
C ASP A 16 -10.09 9.28 -23.51
N SER A 17 -10.52 8.15 -22.95
CA SER A 17 -9.64 7.21 -22.25
C SER A 17 -8.77 6.43 -23.24
N ALA A 18 -8.40 7.06 -24.36
CA ALA A 18 -7.26 6.72 -25.20
C ALA A 18 -6.00 7.26 -24.51
N GLY A 19 -5.71 6.65 -23.36
CA GLY A 19 -4.63 7.01 -22.48
C GLY A 19 -4.52 5.95 -21.40
N ARG A 20 -4.46 4.68 -21.82
CA ARG A 20 -3.77 3.65 -21.04
C ARG A 20 -2.33 4.14 -20.94
N THR A 21 -2.07 5.03 -19.99
CA THR A 21 -0.76 5.12 -19.38
C THR A 21 -0.45 3.69 -19.01
N ASP A 22 0.52 3.10 -19.68
CA ASP A 22 1.29 1.99 -19.12
C ASP A 22 1.63 2.47 -17.71
N GLY A 23 0.80 2.07 -16.74
CA GLY A 23 0.99 2.38 -15.34
C GLY A 23 2.25 1.62 -15.01
N LYS A 24 3.40 2.32 -15.13
CA LYS A 24 4.75 1.78 -15.10
C LYS A 24 4.75 0.62 -14.13
N LEU A 25 4.80 -0.58 -14.70
CA LEU A 25 4.73 -1.80 -13.90
C LEU A 25 5.90 -1.71 -12.93
N LEU A 26 5.65 -1.97 -11.64
CA LEU A 26 6.72 -2.09 -10.66
C LEU A 26 7.80 -2.99 -11.23
N ALA A 27 9.07 -2.67 -11.02
CA ALA A 27 10.15 -3.54 -11.43
C ALA A 27 9.89 -4.98 -10.91
N PRO A 28 10.09 -6.03 -11.73
CA PRO A 28 9.80 -7.42 -11.33
C PRO A 28 10.49 -7.83 -10.03
N ASP A 29 11.71 -7.31 -9.80
CA ASP A 29 12.49 -7.56 -8.60
C ASP A 29 11.85 -6.91 -7.37
N THR A 30 11.48 -5.62 -7.45
CA THR A 30 10.74 -4.90 -6.40
C THR A 30 9.44 -5.61 -6.05
N ARG A 31 8.72 -6.09 -7.05
CA ARG A 31 7.47 -6.84 -6.86
C ARG A 31 7.68 -8.17 -6.15
N THR A 32 8.70 -8.92 -6.55
CA THR A 32 9.07 -10.19 -5.92
C THR A 32 9.49 -9.97 -4.47
N ALA A 33 10.29 -8.92 -4.22
CA ALA A 33 10.69 -8.53 -2.88
C ALA A 33 9.48 -8.12 -2.01
N LEU A 34 8.48 -7.42 -2.56
CA LEU A 34 7.27 -7.03 -1.82
C LEU A 34 6.42 -8.24 -1.43
N ARG A 35 6.32 -9.23 -2.31
CA ARG A 35 5.65 -10.51 -1.98
C ARG A 35 6.38 -11.25 -0.87
N ALA A 36 7.71 -11.35 -0.96
CA ALA A 36 8.53 -11.97 0.09
C ALA A 36 8.45 -11.21 1.43
N LEU A 37 8.41 -9.87 1.39
CA LEU A 37 8.17 -9.04 2.57
C LEU A 37 6.80 -9.33 3.18
N ALA A 38 5.74 -9.42 2.37
CA ALA A 38 4.40 -9.74 2.86
C ALA A 38 4.38 -11.08 3.61
N ASP A 39 5.03 -12.10 3.07
CA ASP A 39 5.09 -13.43 3.69
C ASP A 39 5.86 -13.40 5.02
N ARG A 40 6.98 -12.67 5.08
CA ARG A 40 7.71 -12.44 6.34
C ARG A 40 6.86 -11.71 7.38
N ILE A 41 6.12 -10.66 6.99
CA ILE A 41 5.19 -9.96 7.89
C ILE A 41 4.10 -10.92 8.39
N ASP A 42 3.54 -11.75 7.51
CA ASP A 42 2.49 -12.73 7.86
C ASP A 42 2.98 -13.81 8.84
N GLU A 43 4.22 -14.27 8.67
CA GLU A 43 4.88 -15.19 9.59
C GLU A 43 5.04 -14.55 10.98
N ARG A 44 5.56 -13.31 11.03
CA ARG A 44 5.69 -12.56 12.29
C ARG A 44 4.33 -12.31 12.94
N ALA A 45 3.31 -11.99 12.14
CA ALA A 45 1.95 -11.85 12.62
C ALA A 45 1.39 -13.17 13.20
N GLY A 46 1.79 -14.32 12.66
CA GLY A 46 1.43 -15.63 13.19
C GLY A 46 2.00 -15.92 14.58
N ALA A 47 3.16 -15.35 14.90
CA ALA A 47 3.83 -15.49 16.20
C ALA A 47 3.29 -14.53 17.28
N LEU A 48 2.50 -13.52 16.89
CA LEU A 48 1.90 -12.58 17.83
C LEU A 48 0.67 -13.20 18.52
N PRO A 49 0.42 -12.84 19.80
CA PRO A 49 -0.84 -13.13 20.46
C PRO A 49 -2.02 -12.59 19.66
N ILE A 50 -3.18 -13.25 19.78
CA ILE A 50 -4.42 -12.74 19.17
C ILE A 50 -4.74 -11.37 19.79
N GLY A 51 -4.79 -10.34 18.96
CA GLY A 51 -4.98 -8.96 19.41
C GLY A 51 -4.65 -7.91 18.34
N PRO A 52 -4.61 -6.63 18.73
CA PRO A 52 -4.40 -5.51 17.80
C PRO A 52 -3.09 -5.60 17.02
N ALA A 53 -1.97 -5.89 17.70
CA ALA A 53 -0.67 -6.05 17.04
C ALA A 53 -0.70 -7.07 15.90
N ARG A 54 -1.31 -8.24 16.14
CA ARG A 54 -1.51 -9.28 15.11
C ARG A 54 -2.40 -8.81 13.97
N HIS A 55 -3.51 -8.13 14.28
CA HIS A 55 -4.41 -7.60 13.28
C HIS A 55 -3.71 -6.63 12.33
N HIS A 56 -3.01 -5.63 12.89
CA HIS A 56 -2.28 -4.63 12.12
C HIS A 56 -1.12 -5.25 11.31
N ALA A 57 -0.39 -6.22 11.87
CA ALA A 57 0.64 -6.93 11.11
C ALA A 57 0.04 -7.69 9.91
N ARG A 58 -1.10 -8.35 10.07
CA ARG A 58 -1.81 -8.99 8.94
C ARG A 58 -2.27 -7.98 7.89
N ARG A 59 -2.77 -6.81 8.31
CA ARG A 59 -3.13 -5.74 7.38
C ARG A 59 -1.92 -5.21 6.62
N ALA A 60 -0.77 -5.05 7.27
CA ALA A 60 0.47 -4.68 6.62
C ALA A 60 0.88 -5.71 5.56
N ALA A 61 0.78 -7.02 5.84
CA ALA A 61 1.05 -8.07 4.85
C ALA A 61 0.11 -7.99 3.64
N VAL A 62 -1.19 -7.75 3.86
CA VAL A 62 -2.17 -7.55 2.77
C VAL A 62 -1.81 -6.31 1.94
N ALA A 63 -1.45 -5.21 2.59
CA ALA A 63 -1.04 -3.99 1.90
C ALA A 63 0.22 -4.22 1.05
N ALA A 64 1.25 -4.92 1.56
CA ALA A 64 2.42 -5.30 0.78
C ALA A 64 2.07 -6.11 -0.47
N ARG A 65 1.12 -7.06 -0.37
CA ARG A 65 0.60 -7.80 -1.53
C ARG A 65 -0.13 -6.89 -2.50
N GLY A 66 -0.91 -5.93 -2.00
CA GLY A 66 -1.61 -4.93 -2.82
C GLY A 66 -0.66 -3.98 -3.56
N VAL A 67 0.50 -3.64 -2.99
CA VAL A 67 1.55 -2.91 -3.72
C VAL A 67 2.09 -3.80 -4.85
N ALA A 68 2.37 -5.07 -4.57
CA ALA A 68 2.93 -6.03 -5.52
C ALA A 68 1.94 -6.57 -6.57
N ASP A 69 0.67 -6.18 -6.50
CA ASP A 69 -0.37 -6.65 -7.40
C ASP A 69 -0.20 -6.01 -8.79
N GLU A 70 -0.07 -6.86 -9.80
CA GLU A 70 0.18 -6.48 -11.20
C GLU A 70 -1.06 -5.84 -11.82
N ASP A 71 -2.24 -6.24 -11.34
CA ASP A 71 -3.54 -5.78 -11.83
C ASP A 71 -4.05 -4.55 -11.04
N ALA A 72 -3.40 -4.20 -9.93
CA ALA A 72 -3.79 -3.05 -9.13
C ALA A 72 -3.60 -1.73 -9.89
N GLN A 73 -4.65 -0.92 -9.87
CA GLN A 73 -4.60 0.46 -10.38
C GLN A 73 -3.60 1.30 -9.57
N LEU A 74 -3.02 2.31 -10.23
CA LEU A 74 -2.00 3.17 -9.61
C LEU A 74 -2.47 3.81 -8.29
N GLY A 75 -3.72 4.26 -8.23
CA GLY A 75 -4.32 4.82 -7.01
C GLY A 75 -4.36 3.80 -5.86
N ALA A 76 -4.70 2.55 -6.15
CA ALA A 76 -4.72 1.48 -5.16
C ALA A 76 -3.30 1.15 -4.66
N ARG A 77 -2.30 1.11 -5.56
CA ARG A 77 -0.90 0.92 -5.15
C ARG A 77 -0.40 2.02 -4.22
N ARG A 78 -0.75 3.28 -4.51
CA ARG A 78 -0.36 4.44 -3.66
C ARG A 78 -0.93 4.32 -2.25
N VAL A 79 -2.21 3.96 -2.14
CA VAL A 79 -2.85 3.69 -0.85
C VAL A 79 -2.15 2.54 -0.13
N ALA A 80 -1.92 1.43 -0.83
CA ALA A 80 -1.30 0.24 -0.27
C ALA A 80 0.13 0.51 0.27
N VAL A 81 0.92 1.38 -0.37
CA VAL A 81 2.25 1.78 0.15
C VAL A 81 2.11 2.49 1.50
N GLY A 82 1.18 3.43 1.62
CA GLY A 82 0.92 4.14 2.86
C GLY A 82 0.39 3.23 3.96
N GLU A 83 -0.54 2.34 3.62
CA GLU A 83 -1.12 1.36 4.54
C GLU A 83 -0.06 0.37 5.04
N LEU A 84 0.83 -0.14 4.18
CA LEU A 84 1.91 -1.03 4.59
C LEU A 84 2.75 -0.43 5.72
N VAL A 85 3.22 0.81 5.54
CA VAL A 85 4.08 1.49 6.53
C VAL A 85 3.29 1.80 7.80
N THR A 86 2.07 2.31 7.65
CA THR A 86 1.22 2.71 8.78
C THR A 86 0.87 1.50 9.64
N GLU A 87 0.34 0.45 9.03
CA GLU A 87 -0.10 -0.76 9.72
C GLU A 87 1.07 -1.50 10.37
N LEU A 88 2.23 -1.58 9.72
CA LEU A 88 3.41 -2.22 10.31
C LEU A 88 3.93 -1.44 11.52
N ARG A 89 3.89 -0.11 11.46
CA ARG A 89 4.25 0.74 12.60
C ARG A 89 3.26 0.58 13.76
N THR A 90 1.96 0.63 13.47
CA THR A 90 0.91 0.43 14.47
C THR A 90 1.02 -0.95 15.11
N ALA A 91 1.30 -2.00 14.33
CA ALA A 91 1.52 -3.34 14.86
C ALA A 91 2.66 -3.38 15.89
N ALA A 92 3.75 -2.66 15.62
CA ALA A 92 4.87 -2.57 16.54
C ALA A 92 4.53 -1.79 17.81
N ASP A 93 3.84 -0.66 17.69
CA ASP A 93 3.43 0.16 18.83
C ASP A 93 2.45 -0.62 19.76
N GLU A 94 1.59 -1.46 19.19
CA GLU A 94 0.67 -2.34 19.93
C GLU A 94 1.36 -3.58 20.57
N ALA A 95 2.59 -3.92 20.19
CA ALA A 95 3.29 -5.12 20.66
C ALA A 95 3.90 -5.00 22.08
N ALA A 96 3.46 -4.02 22.89
CA ALA A 96 3.69 -3.90 24.33
C ALA A 96 5.17 -3.93 24.81
N ALA A 97 6.09 -3.18 24.18
CA ALA A 97 7.49 -3.07 24.62
C ALA A 97 8.23 -4.41 24.75
N THR A 98 7.87 -5.37 23.90
CA THR A 98 8.44 -6.72 23.90
C THR A 98 9.47 -6.90 22.78
N ARG A 99 10.15 -8.05 22.79
CA ARG A 99 10.97 -8.49 21.65
C ARG A 99 10.22 -8.44 20.32
N SER A 100 8.91 -8.72 20.33
CA SER A 100 8.09 -8.64 19.11
C SER A 100 7.96 -7.22 18.57
N GLN A 101 7.91 -6.19 19.43
CA GLN A 101 7.96 -4.80 18.97
C GLN A 101 9.30 -4.52 18.27
N TYR A 102 10.41 -4.94 18.86
CA TYR A 102 11.73 -4.75 18.25
C TYR A 102 11.84 -5.45 16.88
N ASP A 103 11.41 -6.70 16.79
CA ASP A 103 11.42 -7.46 15.54
C ASP A 103 10.57 -6.79 14.45
N LEU A 104 9.40 -6.24 14.80
CA LEU A 104 8.53 -5.52 13.87
C LEU A 104 9.12 -4.17 13.44
N LEU A 105 9.74 -3.43 14.36
CA LEU A 105 10.43 -2.19 14.03
C LEU A 105 11.66 -2.45 13.16
N GLN A 106 12.43 -3.50 13.44
CA GLN A 106 13.56 -3.90 12.61
C GLN A 106 13.08 -4.24 11.20
N LEU A 107 12.02 -5.05 11.07
CA LEU A 107 11.40 -5.37 9.78
C LEU A 107 10.92 -4.10 9.05
N LEU A 108 10.34 -3.14 9.77
CA LEU A 108 9.92 -1.86 9.18
C LEU A 108 11.11 -1.07 8.63
N TYR A 109 12.13 -0.85 9.44
CA TYR A 109 13.23 0.06 9.11
C TYR A 109 14.24 -0.54 8.14
N GLU A 110 14.57 -1.81 8.29
CA GLU A 110 15.62 -2.49 7.50
C GLU A 110 15.08 -3.09 6.20
N ASP A 111 13.81 -3.49 6.15
CA ASP A 111 13.23 -4.13 4.97
C ASP A 111 12.14 -3.28 4.30
N ALA A 112 11.08 -2.92 5.03
CA ALA A 112 9.89 -2.34 4.43
C ALA A 112 10.12 -0.91 3.90
N LEU A 113 10.83 -0.06 4.65
CA LEU A 113 11.08 1.33 4.21
C LEU A 113 12.00 1.44 2.99
N PRO A 114 13.13 0.71 2.89
CA PRO A 114 13.91 0.69 1.64
C PRO A 114 13.06 0.26 0.45
N LEU A 115 12.30 -0.82 0.60
CA LEU A 115 11.52 -1.37 -0.50
C LEU A 115 10.33 -0.48 -0.92
N THR A 116 9.68 0.19 0.04
CA THR A 116 8.63 1.16 -0.28
C THR A 116 9.18 2.43 -0.94
N ARG A 117 10.44 2.80 -0.70
CA ARG A 117 11.11 3.89 -1.46
C ARG A 117 11.36 3.48 -2.90
N GLU A 118 11.87 2.27 -3.14
CA GLU A 118 12.05 1.72 -4.48
C GLU A 118 10.71 1.65 -5.24
N ALA A 119 9.68 1.08 -4.61
CA ALA A 119 8.34 1.03 -5.19
C ALA A 119 7.75 2.43 -5.45
N SER A 120 8.04 3.40 -4.57
CA SER A 120 7.59 4.78 -4.76
C SER A 120 8.25 5.45 -5.97
N ALA A 121 9.51 5.13 -6.28
CA ALA A 121 10.17 5.65 -7.47
C ALA A 121 9.44 5.21 -8.75
N ASP A 122 8.92 3.98 -8.79
CA ASP A 122 8.13 3.46 -9.90
C ASP A 122 6.68 3.99 -9.92
N ILE A 123 6.07 4.19 -8.75
CA ILE A 123 4.66 4.61 -8.60
C ILE A 123 4.45 6.13 -8.80
N TYR A 124 5.46 6.93 -8.50
CA TYR A 124 5.39 8.40 -8.56
C TYR A 124 6.30 9.02 -9.62
N GLY A 125 7.16 8.24 -10.29
CA GLY A 125 8.12 8.71 -11.31
C GLY A 125 7.76 8.37 -12.74
#